data_AF-A0A963TDL1-F1
#
_entry.id   AF-A0A963TDL1-F1
#
_cell.length_a   1.000
_cell.length_b   1.000
_cell.length_c   1.000
_cell.angle_alpha   90.00
_cell.angle_beta   90.00
_cell.angle_gamma   90.00
#
_symmetry.space_group_name_H-M   'P 1'
#
loop_
_entity.id
_entity.type
_entity.pdbx_description
1 polymer ?
#
loop_
_entity_poly.entity_id
_entity_poly.type
_entity_poly.pdbx_seq_one_letter_code
_entity_poly.pdbx_strand_id
1 'polypeptide(L)'
;MVFGALEFAFPWALAALAALPLIWWLLRLTPPQPDKVVFPPLRLLLRVTRREESAARTPPWLLILRLVLAAAVILGAAHPLWNARQDLRGNGPVILVVDDGWASGQGWSARRDTLTALIDQAQRDGRPVVLAPTARRE
;
A
#
# COMPACT_ATOMS: atom_id res chain seq x y z
N MET A 1 -8.10 -16.71 18.63
CA MET A 1 -7.16 -15.72 18.06
C MET A 1 -7.98 -14.78 17.21
N VAL A 2 -8.18 -13.52 17.64
CA VAL A 2 -8.86 -12.52 16.81
C VAL A 2 -7.79 -11.90 15.93
N PHE A 3 -7.78 -12.24 14.64
CA PHE A 3 -7.03 -11.46 13.65
C PHE A 3 -7.63 -10.05 13.66
N GLY A 4 -6.82 -9.03 13.90
CA GLY A 4 -7.29 -7.63 13.91
C GLY A 4 -8.00 -7.27 12.61
N ALA A 5 -9.00 -6.39 12.69
CA ALA A 5 -9.74 -5.97 11.51
C ALA A 5 -8.82 -5.12 10.62
N LEU A 6 -8.52 -5.61 9.41
CA LEU A 6 -7.86 -4.85 8.37
C LEU A 6 -8.93 -4.03 7.65
N GLU A 7 -8.87 -2.71 7.80
CA GLU A 7 -9.76 -1.76 7.13
C GLU A 7 -8.99 -1.02 6.03
N PHE A 8 -9.66 -0.63 4.95
CA PHE A 8 -9.03 0.14 3.86
C PHE A 8 -9.72 1.49 3.78
N ALA A 9 -8.94 2.58 3.81
CA ALA A 9 -9.53 3.92 3.70
C ALA A 9 -10.12 4.16 2.29
N PHE A 10 -9.52 3.57 1.27
CA PHE A 10 -9.98 3.65 -0.12
C PHE A 10 -10.19 2.25 -0.71
N PRO A 11 -11.29 1.56 -0.36
CA PRO A 11 -11.50 0.16 -0.79
C PRO A 11 -11.66 0.03 -2.31
N TRP A 12 -12.12 1.07 -2.99
CA TRP A 12 -12.22 1.10 -4.45
C TRP A 12 -10.85 1.05 -5.14
N ALA A 13 -9.77 1.47 -4.47
CA ALA A 13 -8.42 1.37 -5.02
C ALA A 13 -8.01 -0.10 -5.26
N LEU A 14 -8.55 -1.04 -4.47
CA LEU A 14 -8.34 -2.48 -4.68
C LEU A 14 -8.92 -2.95 -6.02
N ALA A 15 -9.91 -2.26 -6.60
CA ALA A 15 -10.41 -2.58 -7.93
C ALA A 15 -9.30 -2.43 -9.00
N ALA A 16 -8.27 -1.61 -8.75
CA ALA A 16 -7.11 -1.53 -9.64
C ALA A 16 -6.31 -2.84 -9.72
N LEU A 17 -6.43 -3.75 -8.73
CA LEU A 17 -5.86 -5.11 -8.83
C LEU A 17 -6.47 -5.88 -10.01
N ALA A 18 -7.73 -5.60 -10.37
CA ALA A 18 -8.35 -6.20 -11.55
C ALA A 18 -7.72 -5.72 -12.87
N ALA A 19 -6.93 -4.64 -12.86
CA ALA A 19 -6.16 -4.18 -14.01
C ALA A 19 -4.78 -4.86 -14.14
N LEU A 20 -4.32 -5.64 -13.14
CA LEU A 20 -3.06 -6.39 -13.23
C LEU A 20 -2.97 -7.33 -14.46
N PRO A 21 -4.03 -8.06 -14.85
CA PRO A 21 -4.02 -8.87 -16.07
C PRO A 21 -3.85 -8.03 -17.34
N LEU A 22 -4.40 -6.81 -17.36
CA LEU A 22 -4.24 -5.88 -18.47
C LEU A 22 -2.80 -5.35 -18.54
N ILE A 23 -2.20 -5.03 -17.40
CA ILE A 23 -0.77 -4.65 -17.29
C ILE A 23 0.11 -5.83 -17.73
N TRP A 24 -0.20 -7.05 -17.32
CA TRP A 24 0.50 -8.25 -17.75
C TRP A 24 0.44 -8.43 -19.26
N TRP A 25 -0.73 -8.25 -19.85
CA TRP A 25 -0.94 -8.34 -21.29
C TRP A 25 -0.15 -7.26 -22.04
N LEU A 26 -0.18 -6.02 -21.57
CA LEU A 26 0.57 -4.89 -22.12
C LEU A 26 2.09 -5.12 -22.04
N LEU A 27 2.59 -5.61 -20.91
CA LEU A 27 4.02 -5.93 -20.75
C LEU A 27 4.47 -7.14 -21.58
N ARG A 28 3.53 -8.00 -21.98
CA ARG A 28 3.78 -9.17 -22.82
C ARG A 28 3.64 -8.87 -24.32
N LEU A 29 3.42 -7.61 -24.71
CA LEU A 29 3.60 -7.14 -26.09
C LEU A 29 5.09 -7.23 -26.48
N THR A 30 5.54 -8.47 -26.66
CA THR A 30 6.83 -8.75 -27.26
C THR A 30 6.64 -8.45 -28.75
N PRO A 31 7.44 -7.54 -29.33
CA PRO A 31 7.28 -7.19 -30.74
C PRO A 31 7.33 -8.47 -31.59
N PRO A 32 6.52 -8.57 -32.67
CA PRO A 32 6.59 -9.68 -33.60
C PRO A 32 8.02 -9.84 -34.09
N GLN A 33 8.47 -11.09 -34.29
CA GLN A 33 9.85 -11.35 -34.69
C GLN A 33 10.18 -10.53 -35.95
N PRO A 34 11.34 -9.84 -36.00
CA PRO A 34 11.71 -9.05 -37.15
C PRO A 34 11.79 -9.96 -38.40
N ASP A 35 11.24 -9.47 -39.51
CA ASP A 35 11.29 -10.19 -40.78
C ASP A 35 12.73 -10.45 -41.18
N LYS A 36 13.04 -11.73 -41.40
CA LYS A 36 14.38 -12.17 -41.81
C LYS A 36 14.57 -11.86 -43.29
N VAL A 37 15.09 -10.67 -43.59
CA VAL A 37 15.50 -10.32 -44.95
C VAL A 37 16.84 -11.00 -45.26
N VAL A 38 16.90 -11.73 -46.38
CA VAL A 38 18.14 -12.32 -46.87
C VAL A 38 19.02 -11.18 -47.37
N PHE A 39 20.05 -10.81 -46.61
CA PHE A 39 21.02 -9.80 -47.00
C PHE A 39 22.28 -10.49 -47.56
N PRO A 40 22.47 -10.55 -48.89
CA PRO A 40 23.50 -11.37 -49.54
C PRO A 40 24.96 -11.14 -49.10
N PRO A 41 25.38 -9.91 -48.71
CA PRO A 41 26.75 -9.67 -48.23
C PRO A 41 27.13 -10.39 -46.92
N LEU A 42 26.17 -10.96 -46.15
CA LEU A 42 26.47 -11.63 -44.88
C LEU A 42 27.37 -12.87 -45.01
N ARG A 43 27.49 -13.47 -46.20
CA ARG A 43 28.37 -14.63 -46.42
C ARG A 43 29.84 -14.34 -46.10
N LEU A 44 30.26 -13.07 -46.20
CA LEU A 44 31.61 -12.63 -45.85
C LEU A 44 31.80 -12.43 -44.33
N LEU A 45 30.71 -12.20 -43.58
CA LEU A 45 30.71 -11.96 -42.13
C LEU A 45 30.47 -13.24 -41.29
N LEU A 46 29.94 -14.30 -41.89
CA LEU A 46 29.67 -15.60 -41.24
C LEU A 46 30.93 -16.41 -40.87
N ARG A 47 32.13 -15.91 -41.22
CA ARG A 47 33.41 -16.52 -40.79
C ARG A 47 33.79 -16.18 -39.35
N VAL A 48 33.09 -15.25 -38.72
CA VAL A 48 33.17 -14.99 -37.27
C VAL A 48 31.99 -15.71 -36.64
N THR A 49 32.27 -16.68 -35.75
CA THR A 49 31.28 -17.39 -34.93
C THR A 49 30.41 -16.39 -34.19
N ARG A 50 29.28 -16.02 -34.79
CA ARG A 50 28.29 -15.15 -34.15
C ARG A 50 27.46 -16.06 -33.27
N ARG A 51 27.89 -16.19 -32.01
CA ARG A 51 27.03 -16.68 -30.93
C ARG A 51 25.88 -15.67 -30.86
N GLU A 52 24.74 -16.00 -31.46
CA GLU A 52 23.51 -15.27 -31.24
C GLU A 52 23.14 -15.45 -29.77
N GLU A 53 23.64 -14.55 -28.92
CA GLU A 53 23.09 -14.36 -27.58
C GLU A 53 21.73 -13.69 -27.77
N SER A 54 20.74 -14.54 -28.03
CA SER A 54 19.33 -14.17 -28.11
C SER A 54 18.87 -13.71 -26.73
N ALA A 55 19.09 -12.44 -26.41
CA ALA A 55 18.55 -11.76 -25.24
C ALA A 55 17.07 -11.38 -25.44
N ALA A 56 16.31 -12.17 -26.19
CA ALA A 56 14.96 -11.82 -26.63
C ALA A 56 13.84 -12.35 -25.71
N ARG A 57 14.16 -13.18 -24.69
CA ARG A 57 13.16 -13.62 -23.71
C ARG A 57 13.38 -12.93 -22.38
N THR A 58 12.46 -12.03 -22.03
CA THR A 58 12.32 -11.60 -20.64
C THR A 58 11.99 -12.83 -19.79
N PRO A 59 12.80 -13.17 -18.78
CA PRO A 59 12.53 -14.32 -17.95
C PRO A 59 11.23 -14.11 -17.15
N PRO A 60 10.38 -15.15 -17.00
CA PRO A 60 9.03 -15.00 -16.44
C PRO A 60 9.03 -14.53 -14.99
N TRP A 61 10.12 -14.76 -14.24
CA TRP A 61 10.26 -14.29 -12.86
C TRP A 61 10.32 -12.76 -12.76
N LEU A 62 10.91 -12.05 -13.74
CA LEU A 62 10.92 -10.59 -13.76
C LEU A 62 9.51 -10.02 -13.94
N LEU A 63 8.68 -10.74 -14.70
CA LEU A 63 7.29 -10.37 -14.90
C LEU A 63 6.45 -10.62 -13.63
N ILE A 64 6.68 -11.72 -12.90
CA ILE A 64 6.07 -11.95 -11.59
C ILE A 64 6.48 -10.85 -10.61
N LEU A 65 7.78 -10.51 -10.53
CA LEU A 65 8.29 -9.46 -9.66
C LEU A 65 7.63 -8.11 -9.96
N ARG A 66 7.46 -7.76 -11.24
CA ARG A 66 6.76 -6.53 -11.64
C ARG A 66 5.31 -6.50 -11.18
N LEU A 67 4.58 -7.62 -11.31
CA LEU A 67 3.20 -7.71 -10.85
C LEU A 67 3.09 -7.61 -9.32
N VAL A 68 4.01 -8.24 -8.58
CA VAL A 68 4.09 -8.13 -7.12
C VAL A 68 4.33 -6.67 -6.71
N LEU A 69 5.24 -5.98 -7.40
CA LEU A 69 5.56 -4.58 -7.12
C LEU A 69 4.37 -3.66 -7.43
N ALA A 70 3.69 -3.87 -8.56
CA ALA A 70 2.46 -3.17 -8.89
C ALA A 70 1.34 -3.43 -7.86
N ALA A 71 1.17 -4.68 -7.42
CA ALA A 71 0.20 -5.05 -6.39
C ALA A 71 0.54 -4.37 -5.04
N ALA A 72 1.81 -4.32 -4.64
CA ALA A 72 2.24 -3.64 -3.43
C ALA A 72 1.95 -2.12 -3.48
N VAL A 73 2.15 -1.48 -4.63
CA VAL A 73 1.80 -0.07 -4.84
C VAL A 73 0.29 0.14 -4.72
N ILE A 74 -0.52 -0.72 -5.35
CA ILE A 74 -1.99 -0.65 -5.27
C ILE A 74 -2.47 -0.85 -3.83
N LEU A 75 -1.91 -1.83 -3.12
CA LEU A 75 -2.22 -2.07 -1.71
C LEU A 75 -1.83 -0.87 -0.85
N GLY A 76 -0.65 -0.26 -1.06
CA GLY A 76 -0.24 0.95 -0.36
C GLY A 76 -1.18 2.13 -0.64
N ALA A 77 -1.61 2.30 -1.89
CA ALA A 77 -2.56 3.34 -2.28
C ALA A 77 -3.97 3.13 -1.69
N ALA A 78 -4.37 1.89 -1.42
CA ALA A 78 -5.62 1.59 -0.70
C ALA A 78 -5.59 1.99 0.79
N HIS A 79 -4.41 2.38 1.29
CA HIS A 79 -4.16 2.85 2.66
C HIS A 79 -4.68 1.86 3.71
N PRO A 80 -4.03 0.68 3.85
CA PRO A 80 -4.47 -0.36 4.76
C PRO A 80 -4.25 0.11 6.19
N LEU A 81 -5.33 0.15 6.95
CA LEU A 81 -5.35 0.52 8.35
C LEU A 81 -5.49 -0.75 9.19
N TRP A 82 -4.53 -0.97 10.08
CA TRP A 82 -4.60 -2.05 11.05
C TRP A 82 -5.31 -1.56 12.30
N ASN A 83 -6.42 -2.20 12.69
CA ASN A 83 -7.23 -1.80 13.85
C ASN A 83 -7.68 -0.32 13.78
N ALA A 84 -8.27 0.09 12.67
CA ALA A 84 -8.76 1.47 12.49
C ALA A 84 -9.76 1.90 13.59
N ARG A 85 -10.48 0.94 14.19
CA ARG A 85 -11.36 1.15 15.34
C ARG A 85 -10.71 0.58 16.60
N GLN A 86 -10.30 1.48 17.49
CA GLN A 86 -10.10 1.09 18.89
C GLN A 86 -11.48 1.12 19.55
N ASP A 87 -12.24 0.04 19.42
CA ASP A 87 -13.52 -0.02 20.10
C ASP A 87 -13.35 0.19 21.60
N LEU A 88 -14.03 1.20 22.12
CA LEU A 88 -14.04 1.54 23.52
C LEU A 88 -14.64 0.37 24.30
N ARG A 89 -13.79 -0.42 24.96
CA ARG A 89 -14.23 -1.58 25.73
C ARG A 89 -15.12 -1.16 26.91
N GLY A 90 -16.14 -1.98 27.17
CA GLY A 90 -17.09 -1.79 28.28
C GLY A 90 -18.15 -0.72 28.03
N ASN A 91 -19.11 -0.60 28.94
CA ASN A 91 -20.29 0.26 28.78
C ASN A 91 -20.27 1.50 29.71
N GLY A 92 -19.20 1.69 30.49
CA GLY A 92 -19.08 2.77 31.46
C GLY A 92 -18.57 4.10 30.87
N PRO A 93 -18.48 5.17 31.68
CA PRO A 93 -17.86 6.44 31.29
C PRO A 93 -16.46 6.25 30.72
N VAL A 94 -16.08 7.10 29.76
CA VAL A 94 -14.76 7.09 29.13
C VAL A 94 -13.90 8.16 29.77
N ILE A 95 -12.74 7.79 30.31
CA ILE A 95 -11.76 8.72 30.86
C ILE A 95 -10.59 8.81 29.88
N LEU A 96 -10.39 9.99 29.31
CA LEU A 96 -9.28 10.31 28.43
C LEU A 96 -8.22 11.06 29.24
N VAL A 97 -7.14 10.35 29.58
CA VAL A 97 -5.96 10.94 30.23
C VAL A 97 -5.01 11.45 29.15
N VAL A 98 -4.73 12.74 29.12
CA VAL A 98 -3.98 13.39 28.05
C VAL A 98 -2.72 14.04 28.62
N ASP A 99 -1.56 13.63 28.11
CA ASP A 99 -0.32 14.38 28.35
C ASP A 99 -0.29 15.62 27.46
N ASP A 100 -0.47 16.77 28.11
CA ASP A 100 -0.49 18.12 27.54
C ASP A 100 0.72 18.96 28.02
N GLY A 101 1.76 18.33 28.58
CA GLY A 101 2.99 19.02 28.97
C GLY A 101 3.85 19.45 27.79
N TRP A 102 4.87 20.29 28.01
CA TRP A 102 5.76 20.78 26.95
C TRP A 102 6.41 19.64 26.12
N ALA A 103 6.79 18.55 26.78
CA ALA A 103 7.37 17.37 26.14
C ALA A 103 6.40 16.66 25.16
N SER A 104 5.10 16.90 25.28
CA SER A 104 4.07 16.34 24.39
C SER A 104 3.92 17.10 23.07
N GLY A 105 4.61 18.23 22.86
CA GLY A 105 4.41 19.05 21.65
C GLY A 105 4.67 18.30 20.33
N GLN A 106 5.61 17.34 20.32
CA GLN A 106 5.89 16.54 19.14
C GLN A 106 4.72 15.60 18.83
N GLY A 107 4.11 15.74 17.65
CA GLY A 107 2.98 14.90 17.22
C GLY A 107 1.62 15.29 17.81
N TRP A 108 1.48 16.52 18.33
CA TRP A 108 0.23 16.99 18.93
C TRP A 108 -0.99 16.91 18.00
N SER A 109 -0.83 17.19 16.71
CA SER A 109 -1.93 17.08 15.73
C SER A 109 -2.49 15.66 15.65
N ALA A 110 -1.64 14.65 15.48
CA ALA A 110 -2.07 13.25 15.43
C ALA A 110 -2.73 12.79 16.73
N ARG A 111 -2.23 13.27 17.88
CA ARG A 111 -2.84 13.00 19.20
C ARG A 111 -4.23 13.63 19.31
N ARG A 112 -4.38 14.88 18.85
CA ARG A 112 -5.66 15.58 18.81
C ARG A 112 -6.67 14.83 17.93
N ASP A 113 -6.27 14.42 16.73
CA ASP A 113 -7.14 13.66 15.81
C ASP A 113 -7.63 12.35 16.45
N THR A 114 -6.73 11.65 17.14
CA THR A 114 -7.07 10.41 17.88
C THR A 114 -8.06 10.69 19.01
N LEU A 115 -7.84 11.74 19.81
CA LEU A 115 -8.74 12.11 20.90
C LEU A 115 -10.13 12.48 20.36
N THR A 116 -10.21 13.24 19.27
CA THR A 116 -11.48 13.59 18.63
C THR A 116 -12.22 12.34 18.15
N ALA A 117 -11.53 11.39 17.50
CA ALA A 117 -12.15 10.15 17.06
C ALA A 117 -12.73 9.33 18.23
N LEU A 118 -12.02 9.26 19.37
CA LEU A 118 -12.50 8.57 20.58
C LEU A 118 -13.70 9.29 21.23
N ILE A 119 -13.70 10.63 21.25
CA ILE A 119 -14.83 11.43 21.73
C ILE A 119 -16.06 11.19 20.86
N ASP A 120 -15.91 11.22 19.54
CA ASP A 120 -16.99 10.97 18.59
C ASP A 120 -17.56 9.55 18.76
N GLN A 121 -16.70 8.56 19.01
CA GLN A 121 -17.15 7.20 19.29
C GLN A 121 -17.92 7.12 20.61
N ALA A 122 -17.40 7.69 21.70
CA ALA A 122 -18.10 7.71 22.98
C ALA A 122 -19.45 8.43 22.90
N GLN A 123 -19.53 9.51 22.12
CA GLN A 123 -20.78 10.24 21.88
C GLN A 123 -21.80 9.38 21.11
N ARG A 124 -21.37 8.65 20.07
CA ARG A 124 -22.24 7.69 19.34
C ARG A 124 -22.75 6.58 20.26
N ASP A 125 -21.94 6.15 21.20
CA ASP A 125 -22.28 5.12 22.20
C ASP A 125 -23.11 5.68 23.38
N GLY A 126 -23.39 7.00 23.41
CA GLY A 126 -24.14 7.65 24.49
C GLY A 126 -23.40 7.69 25.83
N ARG A 127 -22.07 7.59 25.81
CA ARG A 127 -21.22 7.49 27.00
C ARG A 127 -20.65 8.85 27.39
N PRO A 128 -20.69 9.23 28.68
CA PRO A 128 -20.05 10.46 29.14
C PRO A 128 -18.52 10.35 29.01
N VAL A 129 -17.89 11.44 28.58
CA VAL A 129 -16.43 11.55 28.43
C VAL A 129 -15.87 12.52 29.46
N VAL A 130 -14.80 12.12 30.13
CA VAL A 130 -14.04 12.96 31.06
C VAL A 130 -12.62 13.13 30.52
N LEU A 131 -12.19 14.38 30.34
CA LEU A 131 -10.83 14.73 29.94
C LEU A 131 -10.01 15.06 31.18
N ALA A 132 -8.88 14.38 31.38
CA ALA A 132 -7.95 14.57 32.48
C ALA A 132 -6.56 14.96 31.92
N PRO A 133 -6.23 16.25 31.81
CA PRO A 133 -4.89 16.68 31.46
C PRO A 133 -3.89 16.31 32.57
N THR A 134 -2.66 15.96 32.20
CA THR A 134 -1.61 15.58 33.17
C THR A 134 -0.61 16.68 33.45
N ALA A 135 -0.58 17.74 32.64
CA ALA A 135 0.28 18.89 32.91
C ALA A 135 -0.15 19.61 34.19
N ARG A 136 0.84 20.10 34.95
CA ARG A 136 0.60 20.93 36.12
C ARG A 136 -0.03 22.25 35.64
N ARG A 137 -1.20 22.58 36.18
CA ARG A 137 -1.79 23.91 36.05
C ARG A 137 -1.04 24.83 37.03
N GLU A 138 -0.27 25.76 36.48
CA GLU A 138 0.34 26.88 37.23
C GLU A 138 -0.69 27.99 37.48
#